data_AF-F8DDZ6-F1
#
_entry.id   AF-F8DDZ6-F1
#
_cell.length_a   1.000
_cell.length_b   1.000
_cell.length_c   1.000
_cell.angle_alpha   90.00
_cell.angle_beta   90.00
_cell.angle_gamma   90.00
#
_symmetry.space_group_name_H-M   'P 1'
#
loop_
_entity.id
_entity.type
_entity.pdbx_description
1 polymer ?
#
loop_
_entity_poly.entity_id
_entity_poly.type
_entity_poly.pdbx_seq_one_letter_code
_entity_poly.pdbx_strand_id
1 'polypeptide(L)'
;MSLLERLLGDDTPDEQVDLESRQNDADEALHDAVERGNYTVEDCGVTGVAVVNEGPDGEPVVVPIARFSLGEDVEDPDMDRVWQLVGEAVKAVQVPFDDVFVRHYDVQFTFDGDELFEAEECRRIALTDQLVDQYATDAGFGITDLRNAVETADDIDDEIAPVAWGECKDYSQTDNAAIVVAGTAAAASASASAASCAGAGAAGGGGGAC
;
A
#
# COMPACT_ATOMS: atom_id res chain seq x y z
N MET A 1 11.22 25.11 11.29
CA MET A 1 11.63 23.71 11.44
C MET A 1 10.66 22.89 10.62
N SER A 2 11.17 22.15 9.64
CA SER A 2 10.34 21.34 8.74
C SER A 2 9.99 19.99 9.38
N LEU A 3 8.80 19.46 9.08
CA LEU A 3 8.31 18.14 9.51
C LEU A 3 9.29 17.01 9.12
N LEU A 4 9.96 17.18 7.98
CA LEU A 4 11.03 16.29 7.50
C LEU A 4 12.26 16.28 8.42
N GLU A 5 12.70 17.42 8.96
CA GLU A 5 13.88 17.48 9.85
C GLU A 5 13.63 16.84 11.21
N ARG A 6 12.37 16.82 11.67
CA ARG A 6 11.96 16.12 12.89
C ARG A 6 11.95 14.59 12.67
N LEU A 7 11.34 14.15 11.57
CA LEU A 7 11.28 12.73 11.19
C LEU A 7 12.65 12.10 10.86
N LEU A 8 13.64 12.90 10.43
CA LEU A 8 14.98 12.43 10.01
C LEU A 8 16.06 12.50 11.11
N GLY A 9 15.71 12.83 12.36
CA GLY A 9 16.59 12.59 13.52
C GLY A 9 17.76 13.55 13.72
N ASP A 10 17.51 14.86 13.83
CA ASP A 10 18.49 15.78 14.47
C ASP A 10 17.82 16.56 15.62
N ASP A 11 18.15 16.14 16.84
CA ASP A 11 17.95 16.78 18.14
C ASP A 11 16.51 17.07 18.63
N THR A 12 15.84 16.06 19.21
CA THR A 12 15.29 16.14 20.58
C THR A 12 14.87 14.75 21.11
N PRO A 13 15.31 14.34 22.32
CA PRO A 13 14.97 13.04 22.90
C PRO A 13 13.70 13.18 23.73
N ASP A 14 12.55 12.82 23.18
CA ASP A 14 11.37 12.27 23.89
C ASP A 14 10.39 11.77 22.80
N GLU A 15 10.26 10.44 22.67
CA GLU A 15 9.24 9.69 21.90
C GLU A 15 9.00 10.08 20.41
N GLN A 16 10.01 9.88 19.55
CA GLN A 16 9.75 9.82 18.10
C GLN A 16 9.47 8.37 17.70
N VAL A 17 8.32 8.12 17.08
CA VAL A 17 7.96 6.81 16.53
C VAL A 17 8.92 6.49 15.38
N ASP A 18 9.74 5.45 15.55
CA ASP A 18 10.67 4.98 14.51
C ASP A 18 9.91 4.22 13.42
N LEU A 19 9.34 4.95 12.46
CA LEU A 19 8.58 4.40 11.35
C LEU A 19 9.46 3.60 10.37
N GLU A 20 10.76 3.91 10.27
CA GLU A 20 11.70 3.18 9.41
C GLU A 20 11.96 1.78 9.96
N SER A 21 12.22 1.64 11.27
CA SER A 21 12.39 0.33 11.90
C SER A 21 11.14 -0.52 11.75
N ARG A 22 9.96 0.06 11.98
CA ARG A 22 8.68 -0.66 11.88
C ARG A 22 8.38 -1.12 10.45
N GLN A 23 8.71 -0.28 9.47
CA GLN A 23 8.60 -0.68 8.07
C GLN A 23 9.51 -1.88 7.78
N ASN A 24 10.77 -1.88 8.22
CA ASN A 24 11.68 -3.00 8.03
C ASN A 24 11.16 -4.27 8.72
N ASP A 25 10.68 -4.16 9.95
CA ASP A 25 10.11 -5.31 10.69
C ASP A 25 8.89 -5.88 9.97
N ALA A 26 8.02 -5.01 9.43
CA ALA A 26 6.86 -5.41 8.65
C ALA A 26 7.24 -6.02 7.29
N ASP A 27 8.28 -5.47 6.64
CA ASP A 27 8.82 -5.96 5.36
C ASP A 27 9.42 -7.36 5.51
N GLU A 28 10.25 -7.57 6.54
CA GLU A 28 10.82 -8.89 6.87
C GLU A 28 9.71 -9.89 7.21
N ALA A 29 8.73 -9.49 8.04
CA ALA A 29 7.60 -10.34 8.39
C ALA A 29 6.75 -10.73 7.16
N LEU A 30 6.58 -9.82 6.20
CA LEU A 30 5.82 -10.07 4.98
C LEU A 30 6.54 -11.06 4.07
N HIS A 31 7.83 -10.87 3.82
CA HIS A 31 8.65 -11.82 3.06
C HIS A 31 8.58 -13.22 3.69
N ASP A 32 8.80 -13.30 5.00
CA ASP A 32 8.71 -14.55 5.75
C ASP A 32 7.35 -15.24 5.61
N ALA A 33 6.26 -14.48 5.64
CA ALA A 33 4.91 -15.00 5.48
C ALA A 33 4.66 -15.54 4.07
N VAL A 34 5.09 -14.80 3.05
CA VAL A 34 4.95 -15.16 1.63
C VAL A 34 5.75 -16.42 1.31
N GLU A 35 7.02 -16.47 1.74
CA GLU A 35 7.89 -17.63 1.55
C GLU A 35 7.34 -18.87 2.25
N ARG A 36 6.91 -18.74 3.51
CA ARG A 36 6.33 -19.84 4.29
C ARG A 36 5.03 -20.36 3.66
N GLY A 37 4.22 -19.45 3.12
CA GLY A 37 3.00 -19.78 2.38
C GLY A 37 3.24 -20.40 1.00
N ASN A 38 4.47 -20.34 0.48
CA ASN A 38 4.84 -20.77 -0.88
C ASN A 38 4.01 -20.06 -1.97
N TYR A 39 3.68 -18.79 -1.77
CA TYR A 39 2.94 -18.01 -2.78
C TYR A 39 3.87 -17.65 -3.94
N THR A 40 3.40 -17.80 -5.18
CA THR A 40 4.19 -17.55 -6.39
C THR A 40 4.09 -16.10 -6.85
N VAL A 41 4.57 -15.14 -6.06
CA VAL A 41 4.69 -13.72 -6.45
C VAL A 41 6.09 -13.45 -7.00
N GLU A 42 6.23 -12.46 -7.86
CA GLU A 42 7.56 -12.05 -8.36
C GLU A 42 8.34 -11.27 -7.30
N ASP A 43 7.64 -10.38 -6.60
CA ASP A 43 8.18 -9.56 -5.53
C ASP A 43 7.08 -9.21 -4.52
N CYS A 44 7.48 -8.94 -3.27
CA CYS A 44 6.59 -8.44 -2.24
C CYS A 44 7.34 -7.58 -1.24
N GLY A 45 6.67 -6.63 -0.60
CA GLY A 45 7.30 -5.87 0.47
C GLY A 45 6.43 -4.75 1.02
N VAL A 46 6.86 -4.18 2.15
CA VAL A 46 6.26 -2.97 2.69
C VAL A 46 7.02 -1.78 2.11
N THR A 47 6.50 -1.26 0.99
CA THR A 47 7.19 -0.24 0.17
C THR A 47 7.27 1.14 0.81
N GLY A 48 6.44 1.41 1.82
CA GLY A 48 6.50 2.67 2.55
C GLY A 48 5.43 2.80 3.62
N VAL A 49 5.59 3.86 4.41
CA VAL A 49 4.62 4.30 5.41
C VAL A 49 4.27 5.75 5.11
N ALA A 50 3.04 6.01 4.69
CA ALA A 50 2.56 7.37 4.45
C ALA A 50 2.04 7.97 5.76
N VAL A 51 2.63 9.06 6.22
CA VAL A 51 2.09 9.89 7.30
C VAL A 51 1.07 10.85 6.69
N VAL A 52 -0.22 10.66 6.99
CA VAL A 52 -1.32 11.35 6.31
C VAL A 52 -2.01 12.42 7.17
N ASN A 53 -1.76 12.42 8.47
CA ASN A 53 -2.24 13.44 9.40
C ASN A 53 -1.46 13.39 10.72
N GLU A 54 -1.73 14.34 11.60
CA GLU A 54 -1.25 14.34 12.99
C GLU A 54 -2.43 14.38 13.96
N GLY A 55 -2.30 13.65 15.07
CA GLY A 55 -3.21 13.68 16.20
C GLY A 55 -3.12 15.00 16.98
N PRO A 56 -4.05 15.24 17.92
CA PRO A 56 -4.07 16.47 18.72
C PRO A 56 -2.79 16.69 19.55
N ASP A 57 -2.11 15.60 19.91
CA ASP A 57 -0.86 15.61 20.69
C ASP A 57 0.40 15.47 19.79
N GLY A 58 0.24 15.58 18.46
CA GLY A 58 1.34 15.49 17.49
C GLY A 58 1.74 14.05 17.11
N GLU A 59 0.90 13.07 17.44
CA GLU A 59 1.10 11.66 17.10
C GLU A 59 0.86 11.42 15.60
N PRO A 60 1.70 10.68 14.88
CA PRO A 60 1.52 10.46 13.46
C PRO A 60 0.32 9.55 13.19
N VAL A 61 -0.51 9.95 12.23
CA VAL A 61 -1.55 9.09 11.65
C VAL A 61 -1.00 8.54 10.34
N VAL A 62 -0.85 7.22 10.26
CA VAL A 62 -0.10 6.55 9.19
C VAL A 62 -0.97 5.64 8.33
N VAL A 63 -0.46 5.33 7.14
CA VAL A 63 -0.98 4.33 6.21
C VAL A 63 0.22 3.48 5.77
N PRO A 64 0.39 2.26 6.31
CA PRO A 64 1.40 1.34 5.82
C PRO A 64 0.97 0.76 4.47
N ILE A 65 1.92 0.67 3.54
CA ILE A 65 1.68 0.28 2.15
C ILE A 65 2.46 -1.01 1.84
N ALA A 66 1.73 -2.12 1.77
CA ALA A 66 2.26 -3.39 1.27
C ALA A 66 2.04 -3.47 -0.24
N ARG A 67 3.03 -3.97 -0.99
CA ARG A 67 2.93 -4.18 -2.44
C ARG A 67 3.30 -5.62 -2.79
N PHE A 68 2.60 -6.18 -3.77
CA PHE A 68 2.90 -7.45 -4.41
C PHE A 68 3.01 -7.24 -5.92
N SER A 69 4.08 -7.76 -6.53
CA SER A 69 4.15 -7.96 -7.98
C SER A 69 3.69 -9.37 -8.31
N LEU A 70 2.61 -9.49 -9.10
CA LEU A 70 2.00 -10.79 -9.42
C LEU A 70 2.60 -11.46 -10.66
N GLY A 71 3.27 -10.71 -11.54
CA GLY A 71 3.72 -11.20 -12.84
C GLY A 71 3.36 -10.27 -13.99
N GLU A 72 4.29 -10.05 -14.91
CA GLU A 72 4.01 -9.46 -16.23
C GLU A 72 2.99 -10.28 -17.02
N ASP A 73 3.02 -11.62 -16.89
CA ASP A 73 2.10 -12.55 -17.59
C ASP A 73 0.69 -12.67 -16.97
N VAL A 74 0.36 -11.87 -15.94
CA VAL A 74 -0.91 -11.98 -15.21
C VAL A 74 -1.87 -10.88 -15.66
N GLU A 75 -2.75 -11.16 -16.63
CA GLU A 75 -3.79 -10.22 -17.09
C GLU A 75 -4.98 -10.14 -16.11
N ASP A 76 -5.43 -11.29 -15.59
CA ASP A 76 -6.57 -11.41 -14.68
C ASP A 76 -6.14 -12.12 -13.37
N PRO A 77 -5.86 -11.38 -12.29
CA PRO A 77 -5.47 -11.96 -11.02
C PRO A 77 -6.53 -12.90 -10.41
N ASP A 78 -6.10 -14.04 -9.88
CA ASP A 78 -6.96 -14.91 -9.09
C ASP A 78 -7.33 -14.23 -7.77
N MET A 79 -8.58 -13.79 -7.65
CA MET A 79 -9.06 -13.06 -6.48
C MET A 79 -8.97 -13.88 -5.18
N ASP A 80 -9.10 -15.20 -5.22
CA ASP A 80 -8.97 -16.02 -4.01
C ASP A 80 -7.52 -16.00 -3.51
N ARG A 81 -6.56 -15.94 -4.43
CA ARG A 81 -5.14 -15.77 -4.13
C ARG A 81 -4.83 -14.34 -3.68
N VAL A 82 -5.37 -13.32 -4.33
CA VAL A 82 -5.22 -11.91 -3.92
C VAL A 82 -5.64 -11.75 -2.46
N TRP A 83 -6.82 -12.27 -2.08
CA TRP A 83 -7.29 -12.18 -0.71
C TRP A 83 -6.42 -12.96 0.29
N GLN A 84 -5.84 -14.10 -0.11
CA GLN A 84 -4.86 -14.79 0.74
C GLN A 84 -3.62 -13.90 1.00
N LEU A 85 -3.09 -13.25 -0.04
CA LEU A 85 -1.97 -12.32 0.08
C LEU A 85 -2.31 -11.10 0.95
N VAL A 86 -3.52 -10.54 0.80
CA VAL A 86 -4.03 -9.50 1.70
C VAL A 86 -3.98 -9.97 3.15
N GLY A 87 -4.44 -11.20 3.42
CA GLY A 87 -4.44 -11.80 4.74
C GLY A 87 -3.05 -11.96 5.35
N GLU A 88 -2.04 -12.31 4.55
CA GLU A 88 -0.64 -12.35 5.01
C GLU A 88 -0.08 -10.94 5.25
N ALA A 89 -0.34 -10.01 4.32
CA ALA A 89 0.10 -8.62 4.44
C ALA A 89 -0.39 -7.96 5.72
N VAL A 90 -1.69 -8.01 6.01
CA VAL A 90 -2.21 -7.36 7.21
C VAL A 90 -1.72 -7.99 8.50
N LYS A 91 -1.48 -9.30 8.54
CA LYS A 91 -0.89 -9.95 9.72
C LYS A 91 0.56 -9.54 9.94
N ALA A 92 1.33 -9.44 8.85
CA ALA A 92 2.72 -9.00 8.91
C ALA A 92 2.85 -7.53 9.32
N VAL A 93 1.94 -6.67 8.85
CA VAL A 93 1.98 -5.23 9.07
C VAL A 93 1.29 -4.82 10.38
N GLN A 94 0.29 -5.55 10.88
CA GLN A 94 -0.41 -5.13 12.10
C GLN A 94 0.53 -5.06 13.31
N VAL A 95 1.35 -6.08 13.53
CA VAL A 95 2.17 -6.19 14.74
C VAL A 95 3.19 -5.05 14.88
N PRO A 96 3.94 -4.65 13.85
CA PRO A 96 4.88 -3.52 13.97
C PRO A 96 4.20 -2.15 14.10
N PHE A 97 2.88 -2.06 13.92
CA PHE A 97 2.11 -0.81 13.92
C PHE A 97 1.00 -0.79 14.98
N ASP A 98 0.96 -1.74 15.92
CA ASP A 98 -0.13 -1.91 16.89
C ASP A 98 -0.25 -0.78 17.92
N ASP A 99 0.83 -0.02 18.12
CA ASP A 99 0.93 1.11 19.02
C ASP A 99 0.98 2.48 18.30
N VAL A 100 0.61 2.54 17.01
CA VAL A 100 0.53 3.78 16.22
C VAL A 100 -0.86 3.95 15.63
N PHE A 101 -1.30 5.19 15.43
CA PHE A 101 -2.58 5.47 14.78
C PHE A 101 -2.52 5.13 13.28
N VAL A 102 -3.01 3.96 12.91
CA VAL A 102 -3.19 3.58 11.51
C VAL A 102 -4.55 4.08 11.01
N ARG A 103 -4.56 4.90 9.95
CA ARG A 103 -5.81 5.33 9.30
C ARG A 103 -6.48 4.18 8.57
N HIS A 104 -5.69 3.48 7.77
CA HIS A 104 -6.06 2.29 7.03
C HIS A 104 -4.78 1.59 6.57
N TYR A 105 -4.89 0.31 6.24
CA TYR A 105 -3.83 -0.49 5.62
C TYR A 105 -4.08 -0.51 4.12
N ASP A 106 -3.03 -0.27 3.32
CA ASP A 106 -3.13 -0.26 1.86
C ASP A 106 -2.31 -1.42 1.29
N VAL A 107 -2.98 -2.33 0.57
CA VAL A 107 -2.35 -3.48 -0.08
C VAL A 107 -2.49 -3.31 -1.58
N GLN A 108 -1.36 -3.10 -2.26
CA GLN A 108 -1.27 -2.84 -3.69
C GLN A 108 -0.79 -4.07 -4.45
N PHE A 109 -1.34 -4.26 -5.63
CA PHE A 109 -1.02 -5.35 -6.54
C PHE A 109 -0.66 -4.77 -7.89
N THR A 110 0.50 -5.16 -8.40
CA THR A 110 0.93 -4.85 -9.76
C THR A 110 0.97 -6.11 -10.62
N PHE A 111 0.53 -5.99 -11.87
CA PHE A 111 0.38 -7.09 -12.83
C PHE A 111 0.24 -6.56 -14.26
N ASP A 112 0.24 -7.43 -15.27
CA ASP A 112 0.00 -7.10 -16.69
C ASP A 112 0.86 -5.94 -17.19
N GLY A 113 2.19 -6.13 -17.17
CA GLY A 113 3.16 -5.08 -17.44
C GLY A 113 4.42 -5.60 -18.11
N ASP A 114 4.46 -5.56 -19.43
CA ASP A 114 5.65 -5.89 -20.20
C ASP A 114 6.65 -4.71 -20.14
N GLU A 115 7.91 -4.97 -19.75
CA GLU A 115 9.00 -3.97 -19.58
C GLU A 115 9.23 -3.03 -20.80
N LEU A 116 8.60 -3.28 -21.94
CA LEU A 116 8.90 -2.62 -23.21
C LEU A 116 7.78 -1.75 -23.79
N PHE A 117 6.49 -1.99 -23.50
CA PHE A 117 5.40 -1.30 -24.21
C PHE A 117 4.08 -1.13 -23.44
N GLU A 118 3.77 -1.99 -22.47
CA GLU A 118 2.50 -1.95 -21.74
C GLU A 118 2.72 -1.40 -20.33
N ALA A 119 1.84 -0.49 -19.91
CA ALA A 119 1.92 0.08 -18.58
C ALA A 119 1.33 -0.92 -17.60
N GLU A 120 2.14 -1.36 -16.65
CA GLU A 120 1.74 -2.21 -15.52
C GLU A 120 0.40 -1.74 -14.91
N GLU A 121 -0.56 -2.67 -14.82
CA GLU A 121 -1.79 -2.43 -14.08
C GLU A 121 -1.51 -2.39 -12.58
N CYS A 122 -2.17 -1.46 -11.88
CA CYS A 122 -2.05 -1.32 -10.43
C CYS A 122 -3.42 -1.22 -9.78
N ARG A 123 -3.73 -2.19 -8.92
CA ARG A 123 -4.97 -2.27 -8.13
C ARG A 123 -4.68 -2.34 -6.65
N ARG A 124 -5.62 -1.91 -5.82
CA ARG A 124 -5.45 -1.94 -4.37
C ARG A 124 -6.66 -2.42 -3.59
N ILE A 125 -6.39 -2.96 -2.41
CA ILE A 125 -7.37 -3.25 -1.37
C ILE A 125 -6.99 -2.42 -0.15
N ALA A 126 -7.91 -1.57 0.29
CA ALA A 126 -7.72 -0.74 1.48
C ALA A 126 -8.61 -1.23 2.62
N LEU A 127 -8.02 -1.37 3.81
CA LEU A 127 -8.65 -1.97 4.99
C LEU A 127 -8.65 -0.98 6.14
N THR A 128 -9.80 -0.77 6.77
CA THR A 128 -9.87 0.00 8.01
C THR A 128 -9.15 -0.75 9.14
N ASP A 129 -8.57 -0.01 10.09
CA ASP A 129 -7.94 -0.58 11.30
C ASP A 129 -8.87 -1.56 12.05
N GLN A 130 -10.16 -1.22 12.18
CA GLN A 130 -11.17 -2.09 12.81
C GLN A 130 -11.30 -3.47 12.14
N LEU A 131 -11.25 -3.53 10.81
CA LEU A 131 -11.36 -4.81 10.07
C LEU A 131 -10.09 -5.65 10.25
N VAL A 132 -8.92 -5.00 10.32
CA VAL A 132 -7.65 -5.68 10.57
C VAL A 132 -7.59 -6.22 11.99
N ASP A 133 -7.97 -5.42 12.99
CA ASP A 133 -8.06 -5.86 14.39
C ASP A 133 -9.02 -7.05 14.54
N GLN A 134 -10.20 -6.98 13.90
CA GLN A 134 -11.15 -8.08 13.93
C GLN A 134 -10.58 -9.35 13.30
N TYR A 135 -9.93 -9.25 12.14
CA TYR A 135 -9.30 -10.40 11.47
C TYR A 135 -8.13 -11.00 12.26
N ALA A 136 -7.40 -10.18 13.01
CA ALA A 136 -6.30 -10.65 13.85
C ALA A 136 -6.76 -11.31 15.15
N THR A 137 -7.85 -10.81 15.75
CA THR A 137 -8.25 -11.18 17.11
C THR A 137 -9.40 -12.18 17.18
N ASP A 138 -10.32 -12.19 16.20
CA ASP A 138 -11.47 -13.09 16.17
C ASP A 138 -11.16 -14.35 15.34
N ALA A 139 -10.90 -15.47 16.03
CA ALA A 139 -10.65 -16.76 15.38
C ALA A 139 -11.84 -17.28 14.53
N GLY A 140 -13.04 -16.72 14.70
CA GLY A 140 -14.20 -17.01 13.87
C GLY A 140 -14.31 -16.15 12.62
N PHE A 141 -13.51 -15.09 12.50
CA PHE A 141 -13.52 -14.15 11.38
C PHE A 141 -12.39 -14.48 10.41
N GLY A 142 -12.71 -15.28 9.39
CA GLY A 142 -11.74 -15.77 8.42
C GLY A 142 -11.53 -14.81 7.24
N ILE A 143 -10.66 -15.21 6.30
CA ILE A 143 -10.37 -14.39 5.12
C ILE A 143 -11.60 -14.14 4.24
N THR A 144 -12.51 -15.12 4.17
CA THR A 144 -13.78 -14.97 3.45
C THR A 144 -14.68 -13.94 4.12
N ASP A 145 -14.70 -13.88 5.45
CA ASP A 145 -15.48 -12.89 6.19
C ASP A 145 -14.88 -11.49 6.01
N LEU A 146 -13.55 -11.36 6.04
CA LEU A 146 -12.84 -10.12 5.75
C LEU A 146 -13.17 -9.60 4.35
N ARG A 147 -13.05 -10.46 3.34
CA ARG A 147 -13.42 -10.15 1.95
C ARG A 147 -14.86 -9.63 1.86
N ASN A 148 -15.81 -10.38 2.40
CA ASN A 148 -17.22 -10.01 2.36
C ASN A 148 -17.49 -8.68 3.08
N ALA A 149 -16.82 -8.44 4.21
CA ALA A 149 -16.96 -7.21 4.97
C ALA A 149 -16.46 -5.99 4.18
N VAL A 150 -15.31 -6.12 3.51
CA VAL A 150 -14.74 -5.08 2.65
C VAL A 150 -15.63 -4.82 1.45
N GLU A 151 -15.99 -5.85 0.69
CA GLU A 151 -16.86 -5.73 -0.49
C GLU A 151 -18.25 -5.14 -0.13
N THR A 152 -18.76 -5.39 1.08
CA THR A 152 -20.04 -4.83 1.54
C THR A 152 -19.92 -3.36 1.95
N ALA A 153 -18.76 -2.96 2.47
CA ALA A 153 -18.53 -1.63 3.01
C ALA A 153 -17.90 -0.67 2.00
N ASP A 154 -17.36 -1.18 0.89
CA ASP A 154 -16.89 -0.40 -0.25
C ASP A 154 -18.04 0.45 -0.83
N ASP A 155 -17.84 1.77 -0.84
CA ASP A 155 -18.81 2.75 -1.31
C ASP A 155 -18.51 3.28 -2.72
N ILE A 156 -17.59 2.64 -3.44
CA ILE A 156 -17.10 2.97 -4.79
C ILE A 156 -16.16 4.21 -4.79
N ASP A 157 -15.99 4.88 -3.66
CA ASP A 157 -15.01 5.96 -3.54
C ASP A 157 -13.64 5.39 -3.14
N ASP A 158 -12.80 5.20 -4.14
CA ASP A 158 -11.42 4.74 -3.96
C ASP A 158 -10.57 5.66 -3.07
N GLU A 159 -11.05 6.84 -2.65
CA GLU A 159 -10.32 7.71 -1.72
C GLU A 159 -10.44 7.29 -0.25
N ILE A 160 -11.49 6.57 0.13
CA ILE A 160 -11.84 6.30 1.53
C ILE A 160 -11.90 4.79 1.76
N ALA A 161 -11.09 4.29 2.71
CA ALA A 161 -11.18 2.88 3.10
C ALA A 161 -12.53 2.58 3.78
N PRO A 162 -13.12 1.39 3.55
CA PRO A 162 -12.54 0.25 2.83
C PRO A 162 -12.74 0.30 1.31
N VAL A 163 -11.76 -0.22 0.56
CA VAL A 163 -11.79 -0.28 -0.92
C VAL A 163 -11.58 -1.72 -1.37
N ALA A 164 -12.49 -2.24 -2.19
CA ALA A 164 -12.44 -3.59 -2.74
C ALA A 164 -12.02 -3.54 -4.22
N TRP A 165 -10.71 -3.58 -4.47
CA TRP A 165 -10.12 -3.62 -5.82
C TRP A 165 -10.22 -2.29 -6.60
N GLY A 166 -9.79 -1.20 -5.96
CA GLY A 166 -9.77 0.14 -6.53
C GLY A 166 -8.46 0.49 -7.24
N GLU A 167 -8.36 1.71 -7.75
CA GLU A 167 -7.14 2.26 -8.34
C GLU A 167 -6.05 2.50 -7.27
N CYS A 168 -4.79 2.22 -7.63
CA CYS A 168 -3.66 2.51 -6.75
C CYS A 168 -3.54 3.99 -6.41
N LYS A 169 -3.17 4.28 -5.16
CA LYS A 169 -2.96 5.65 -4.67
C LYS A 169 -1.48 5.97 -4.59
N ASP A 170 -1.11 7.12 -5.17
CA ASP A 170 0.20 7.71 -4.98
C ASP A 170 0.17 8.71 -3.82
N TYR A 171 0.63 8.25 -2.66
CA TYR A 171 0.70 9.08 -1.45
C TYR A 171 1.79 10.14 -1.52
N SER A 172 2.74 10.07 -2.47
CA SER A 172 3.84 11.05 -2.56
C SER A 172 3.37 12.40 -3.12
N GLN A 173 2.21 12.41 -3.81
CA GLN A 173 1.63 13.60 -4.43
C GLN A 173 0.52 14.26 -3.59
N THR A 174 0.23 13.74 -2.39
CA THR A 174 -0.81 14.31 -1.53
C THR A 174 -0.25 15.49 -0.73
N ASP A 175 -0.95 16.64 -0.75
CA ASP A 175 -0.49 17.94 -0.18
C ASP A 175 -0.10 17.92 1.32
N ASN A 176 -0.39 16.84 2.06
CA ASN A 176 -0.07 16.67 3.48
C ASN A 176 0.52 15.30 3.82
N ALA A 177 1.03 14.57 2.83
CA ALA A 177 1.61 13.25 3.06
C ALA A 177 3.14 13.27 3.00
N ALA A 178 3.78 12.62 3.98
CA ALA A 178 5.20 12.29 3.92
C ALA A 178 5.34 10.76 3.85
N ILE A 179 6.12 10.25 2.90
CA ILE A 179 6.41 8.81 2.81
C ILE A 179 7.76 8.54 3.47
N VAL A 180 7.75 7.65 4.47
CA VAL A 180 8.94 7.04 5.04
C VAL A 180 9.25 5.76 4.26
N VAL A 181 10.49 5.64 3.78
CA VAL A 181 11.01 4.46 3.11
C VAL A 181 12.36 4.09 3.74
N ALA A 182 12.44 2.93 4.36
CA ALA A 182 13.65 2.41 4.93
C ALA A 182 14.68 2.14 3.83
N GLY A 183 15.88 2.70 4.00
CA GLY A 183 16.91 2.85 2.98
C GLY A 183 17.60 1.58 2.47
N THR A 184 17.00 0.38 2.58
CA THR A 184 17.65 -0.89 2.19
C THR A 184 16.88 -1.78 1.20
N ALA A 185 15.61 -1.50 0.88
CA ALA A 185 14.86 -2.25 -0.15
C ALA A 185 14.52 -1.43 -1.42
N ALA A 186 14.68 -0.09 -1.39
CA ALA A 186 14.30 0.79 -2.49
C ALA A 186 15.29 0.85 -3.69
N ALA A 187 16.20 -0.13 -3.83
CA ALA A 187 17.17 -0.13 -4.94
C ALA A 187 16.73 -0.95 -6.17
N ALA A 188 15.62 -1.70 -6.11
CA ALA A 188 15.14 -2.51 -7.24
C ALA A 188 13.73 -2.15 -7.77
N SER A 189 12.85 -1.53 -6.97
CA SER A 189 11.48 -1.22 -7.40
C SER A 189 11.19 0.28 -7.65
N ALA A 190 12.17 1.16 -7.43
CA ALA A 190 12.04 2.60 -7.70
C ALA A 190 12.32 3.00 -9.16
N SER A 191 12.48 2.03 -10.07
CA SER A 191 12.93 2.27 -11.45
C SER A 191 11.92 1.82 -12.52
N ALA A 192 10.65 2.21 -12.44
CA ALA A 192 9.78 2.14 -13.64
C ALA A 192 8.53 3.05 -13.66
N SER A 193 7.88 3.36 -12.54
CA SER A 193 6.49 3.87 -12.63
C SER A 193 6.30 5.38 -12.39
N ALA A 194 7.31 6.21 -12.65
CA ALA A 194 7.23 7.67 -12.47
C ALA A 194 6.80 8.46 -13.74
N ALA A 195 6.39 7.80 -14.83
CA ALA A 195 5.99 8.52 -16.03
C ALA A 195 5.02 7.74 -16.92
N SER A 196 3.70 7.80 -16.67
CA SER A 196 2.67 7.78 -17.75
C SER A 196 1.20 7.76 -17.28
N CYS A 197 0.83 8.47 -16.22
CA CYS A 197 -0.60 8.78 -15.96
C CYS A 197 -0.90 10.27 -16.21
N ALA A 198 -0.60 10.74 -17.43
CA ALA A 198 -1.06 12.03 -17.93
C ALA A 198 -2.11 11.82 -19.04
N GLY A 199 -3.36 11.75 -18.60
CA GLY A 199 -4.63 11.98 -19.32
C GLY A 199 -4.65 11.91 -20.86
N ALA A 200 -5.29 10.86 -21.37
CA ALA A 200 -5.91 10.87 -22.69
C ALA A 200 -7.15 11.79 -22.68
N GLY A 201 -6.98 13.04 -23.10
CA GLY A 201 -8.05 13.99 -23.38
C GLY A 201 -8.24 14.21 -24.88
N ALA A 202 -9.33 13.70 -25.44
CA ALA A 202 -9.70 13.78 -26.84
C ALA A 202 -10.11 15.19 -27.34
N ALA A 203 -9.68 15.57 -28.55
CA ALA A 203 -10.38 16.39 -29.56
C ALA A 203 -9.46 16.45 -30.81
N GLY A 204 -9.84 16.19 -32.06
CA GLY A 204 -11.13 16.37 -32.73
C GLY A 204 -10.97 17.35 -33.90
N GLY A 205 -10.59 16.85 -35.08
CA GLY A 205 -10.98 17.40 -36.39
C GLY A 205 -10.13 18.51 -37.05
N GLY A 206 -9.91 18.38 -38.37
CA GLY A 206 -9.91 19.54 -39.29
C GLY A 206 -8.73 19.69 -40.27
N GLY A 207 -8.87 19.09 -41.47
CA GLY A 207 -8.65 19.69 -42.80
C GLY A 207 -7.48 20.63 -43.13
N GLY A 208 -6.71 20.26 -44.17
CA GLY A 208 -6.57 21.08 -45.39
C GLY A 208 -5.42 22.10 -45.49
N ALA A 209 -4.55 21.85 -46.47
CA ALA A 209 -3.79 22.77 -47.34
C ALA A 209 -2.88 23.85 -46.71
N CYS A 210 -1.59 23.79 -47.02
CA CYS A 210 -0.88 24.62 -48.01
C CYS A 210 0.44 23.92 -48.39
#